data_AF-A0AAN8S6A0-F1
#
_entry.id   AF-A0AAN8S6A0-F1
#
_cell.length_a   1.000
_cell.length_b   1.000
_cell.length_c   1.000
_cell.angle_alpha   90.00
_cell.angle_beta   90.00
_cell.angle_gamma   90.00
#
_symmetry.space_group_name_H-M   'P 1'
#
loop_
_entity.id
_entity.type
_entity.pdbx_description
1 polymer ?
#
loop_
_entity_poly.entity_id
_entity_poly.type
_entity_poly.pdbx_seq_one_letter_code
_entity_poly.pdbx_strand_id
1 'polypeptide(L)'
;MTKEVAERVTESNKFLDWFKKSDKNRNFWGLTSIACGILFYTIIIIYSKRLVRCLTLHKGGRTVTIETYRVLGLQNVTQVPISEVSAMQSRKKAKVYLPLKVKNRSFYYLLDMNGQFHNKAIFDYSA
;
A
#
# COMPACT_ATOMS: atom_id res chain seq x y z
N MET A 1 -3.93 60.17 -23.71
CA MET A 1 -4.04 59.95 -22.25
C MET A 1 -5.32 59.22 -21.84
N THR A 2 -6.52 59.66 -22.23
CA THR A 2 -7.79 59.01 -21.80
C THR A 2 -8.04 57.62 -22.40
N LYS A 3 -7.60 57.34 -23.63
CA LYS A 3 -7.78 56.03 -24.29
C LYS A 3 -6.91 54.92 -23.70
N GLU A 4 -5.64 55.21 -23.43
CA GLU A 4 -4.69 54.24 -22.84
C GLU A 4 -5.12 53.85 -21.42
N VAL A 5 -5.65 54.81 -20.65
CA VAL A 5 -6.18 54.53 -19.31
C VAL A 5 -7.41 53.60 -19.39
N ALA A 6 -8.31 53.81 -20.35
CA ALA A 6 -9.48 52.96 -20.54
C ALA A 6 -9.10 51.52 -20.95
N GLU A 7 -8.08 51.37 -21.79
CA GLU A 7 -7.57 50.07 -22.22
C GLU A 7 -6.97 49.29 -21.03
N ARG A 8 -6.14 49.95 -20.21
CA ARG A 8 -5.58 49.32 -19.00
C ARG A 8 -6.63 48.91 -17.97
N VAL A 9 -7.69 49.70 -17.80
CA VAL A 9 -8.81 49.37 -16.91
C VAL A 9 -9.55 48.13 -17.42
N THR A 10 -9.74 48.02 -18.74
CA THR A 10 -10.43 46.89 -19.37
C THR A 10 -9.61 45.60 -19.22
N GLU A 11 -8.31 45.65 -19.44
CA GLU A 11 -7.41 44.51 -19.22
C GLU A 11 -7.36 44.08 -17.75
N SER A 12 -7.30 45.04 -16.83
CA SER A 12 -7.34 44.77 -15.39
C SER A 12 -8.65 44.08 -14.98
N ASN A 13 -9.80 44.54 -15.49
CA ASN A 13 -11.09 43.91 -15.20
C ASN A 13 -11.18 42.49 -15.77
N LYS A 14 -10.68 42.28 -16.99
CA LYS A 14 -10.59 40.95 -17.61
C LYS A 14 -9.69 40.00 -16.80
N PHE A 15 -8.57 40.50 -16.27
CA PHE A 15 -7.71 39.74 -15.37
C PHE A 15 -8.41 39.38 -14.05
N LEU A 16 -9.11 40.34 -13.43
CA LEU A 16 -9.85 40.12 -12.19
C LEU A 16 -11.00 39.11 -12.36
N ASP A 17 -11.71 39.16 -13.49
CA ASP A 17 -12.77 38.21 -13.81
C ASP A 17 -12.22 36.80 -14.06
N TRP A 18 -11.10 36.70 -14.79
CA TRP A 18 -10.37 35.44 -14.95
C TRP A 18 -9.90 34.88 -13.59
N PHE A 19 -9.33 35.74 -12.75
CA PHE A 19 -8.80 35.36 -11.43
C PHE A 19 -9.93 34.87 -10.51
N LYS A 20 -11.04 35.61 -10.42
CA LYS A 20 -12.24 35.20 -9.67
C LYS A 20 -12.82 33.88 -10.19
N LYS A 21 -12.82 33.67 -11.51
CA LYS A 21 -13.30 32.41 -12.12
C LYS A 21 -12.41 31.22 -11.75
N SER A 22 -11.09 31.41 -11.69
CA SER A 22 -10.12 30.38 -11.28
C SER A 22 -10.21 30.09 -9.77
N ASP A 23 -10.38 31.14 -8.96
CA ASP A 23 -10.50 31.03 -7.51
C ASP A 23 -11.81 30.38 -7.06
N LYS A 24 -12.89 30.52 -7.85
CA LYS A 24 -14.21 29.91 -7.59
C LYS A 24 -14.12 28.39 -7.33
N ASN A 25 -13.16 27.71 -7.95
CA ASN A 25 -12.93 26.27 -7.78
C ASN A 25 -11.63 25.96 -7.01
N ARG A 26 -10.97 26.94 -6.38
CA ARG A 26 -9.71 26.73 -5.65
C ARG A 26 -9.85 25.70 -4.54
N ASN A 27 -10.98 25.77 -3.80
CA ASN A 27 -11.28 24.83 -2.73
C ASN A 27 -11.47 23.39 -3.25
N PHE A 28 -12.00 23.23 -4.47
CA PHE A 28 -12.16 21.94 -5.11
C PHE A 28 -10.80 21.31 -5.45
N TRP A 29 -9.91 22.07 -6.09
CA TRP A 29 -8.55 21.61 -6.41
C TRP A 29 -7.70 21.33 -5.17
N GLY A 30 -7.87 22.13 -4.11
CA GLY A 30 -7.25 21.87 -2.82
C GLY A 30 -7.73 20.55 -2.23
N LEU A 31 -9.04 20.32 -2.18
CA LEU A 31 -9.62 19.11 -1.63
C LEU A 31 -9.22 17.85 -2.40
N THR A 32 -9.16 17.92 -3.74
CA THR A 32 -8.74 16.77 -4.57
C THR A 32 -7.29 16.41 -4.33
N SER A 33 -6.39 17.40 -4.17
CA SER A 33 -4.98 17.13 -3.89
C SER A 33 -4.77 16.41 -2.54
N ILE A 34 -5.51 16.83 -1.51
CA ILE A 34 -5.48 16.21 -0.18
C ILE A 34 -6.05 14.79 -0.26
N ALA A 35 -7.18 14.61 -0.94
CA ALA A 35 -7.80 13.30 -1.14
C ALA A 35 -6.85 12.32 -1.85
N CYS A 36 -6.15 12.77 -2.89
CA CYS A 36 -5.12 11.99 -3.56
C CYS A 36 -3.98 11.60 -2.61
N GLY A 37 -3.49 12.54 -1.79
CA GLY A 37 -2.44 12.27 -0.80
C GLY A 37 -2.85 11.19 0.21
N ILE A 38 -4.07 11.28 0.75
CA ILE A 38 -4.62 10.28 1.68
C ILE A 38 -4.74 8.93 0.98
N LEU A 39 -5.21 8.90 -0.26
CA LEU A 39 -5.37 7.66 -1.03
C LEU A 39 -4.01 6.97 -1.24
N PHE A 40 -2.97 7.69 -1.67
CA PHE A 40 -1.63 7.11 -1.80
C PHE A 40 -1.08 6.61 -0.47
N TYR A 41 -1.24 7.38 0.59
CA TYR A 41 -0.80 6.99 1.92
C TYR A 41 -1.46 5.70 2.39
N THR A 42 -2.78 5.58 2.22
CA THR A 42 -3.51 4.34 2.58
C THR A 42 -3.06 3.14 1.75
N ILE A 43 -2.81 3.31 0.45
CA ILE A 43 -2.29 2.23 -0.40
C ILE A 43 -0.93 1.74 0.10
N ILE A 44 -0.03 2.66 0.45
CA ILE A 44 1.29 2.32 0.99
C ILE A 44 1.15 1.51 2.27
N ILE A 45 0.31 1.97 3.21
CA ILE A 45 0.05 1.24 4.47
C ILE A 45 -0.48 -0.17 4.20
N ILE A 46 -1.47 -0.31 3.31
CA ILE A 46 -2.05 -1.60 2.95
C ILE A 46 -0.98 -2.51 2.35
N TYR A 47 -0.13 -1.98 1.45
CA TYR A 47 0.94 -2.75 0.82
C TYR A 47 1.99 -3.22 1.85
N SER A 48 2.44 -2.33 2.74
CA SER A 48 3.36 -2.69 3.82
C SER A 48 2.80 -3.77 4.74
N LYS A 49 1.49 -3.72 5.06
CA LYS A 49 0.84 -4.76 5.88
C LYS A 49 0.71 -6.11 5.17
N ARG A 50 0.81 -6.16 3.84
CA ARG A 50 0.75 -7.42 3.06
C ARG A 50 2.11 -8.08 2.91
N LEU A 51 3.20 -7.34 3.03
CA LEU A 51 4.55 -7.88 2.96
C LEU A 51 4.90 -8.64 4.24
N VAL A 52 5.25 -9.90 4.10
CA VAL A 52 5.69 -10.75 5.21
C VAL A 52 7.17 -10.46 5.48
N ARG A 53 7.48 -10.11 6.72
CA ARG A 53 8.85 -9.91 7.20
C ARG A 53 9.42 -11.21 7.75
N CYS A 54 8.66 -11.90 8.60
CA CYS A 54 9.08 -13.15 9.22
C CYS A 54 7.95 -14.17 9.18
N LEU A 55 8.30 -15.40 8.80
CA LEU A 55 7.41 -16.54 8.82
C LEU A 55 8.01 -17.59 9.75
N THR A 56 7.35 -17.87 10.87
CA THR A 56 7.83 -18.84 11.86
C THR A 56 6.86 -20.00 11.95
N LEU A 57 7.35 -21.19 11.62
CA LEU A 57 6.62 -22.43 11.86
C LEU A 57 6.87 -22.91 13.29
N HIS A 58 5.81 -23.09 14.07
CA HIS A 58 5.94 -23.61 15.44
C HIS A 58 6.24 -25.11 15.44
N LYS A 59 6.89 -25.57 16.51
CA LYS A 59 7.23 -26.97 16.71
C LYS A 59 5.95 -27.82 16.66
N GLY A 60 5.98 -28.90 15.87
CA GLY A 60 4.82 -29.77 15.63
C GLY A 60 3.99 -29.41 14.41
N GLY A 61 4.34 -28.35 13.66
CA GLY A 61 3.80 -28.10 12.32
C GLY A 61 2.32 -27.71 12.26
N ARG A 62 1.68 -27.45 13.40
CA ARG A 62 0.23 -27.16 13.47
C ARG A 62 -0.08 -25.69 13.22
N THR A 63 0.81 -24.80 13.64
CA THR A 63 0.59 -23.34 13.62
C THR A 63 1.77 -22.61 13.00
N VAL A 64 1.44 -21.55 12.28
CA VAL A 64 2.37 -20.64 11.62
C VAL A 64 2.14 -19.24 12.15
N THR A 65 3.21 -18.54 12.49
CA THR A 65 3.19 -17.12 12.81
C THR A 65 3.67 -16.32 11.62
N ILE A 66 2.83 -15.40 11.18
CA ILE A 66 3.13 -14.45 10.11
C ILE A 66 3.33 -13.09 10.77
N GLU A 67 4.54 -12.55 10.65
CA GLU A 67 4.85 -11.19 11.05
C GLU A 67 5.00 -10.32 9.80
N THR A 68 4.21 -9.25 9.71
CA THR A 68 4.30 -8.29 8.61
C THR A 68 5.07 -7.04 9.04
N TYR A 69 5.44 -6.21 8.07
CA TYR A 69 6.19 -4.99 8.36
C TYR A 69 5.41 -4.08 9.32
N ARG A 70 6.15 -3.54 10.30
CA ARG A 70 5.61 -2.58 11.26
C ARG A 70 5.29 -1.28 10.52
N VAL A 71 4.05 -0.84 10.63
CA VAL A 71 3.61 0.46 10.15
C VAL A 71 3.24 1.28 11.37
N LEU A 72 3.87 2.45 11.54
CA LEU A 72 3.67 3.35 12.69
C LEU A 72 3.93 2.67 14.05
N GLY A 73 4.94 1.82 14.14
CA GLY A 73 5.33 1.16 15.40
C GLY A 73 4.43 0.00 15.86
N LEU A 74 3.27 -0.19 15.23
CA LEU A 74 2.37 -1.30 15.53
C LEU A 74 2.89 -2.61 14.90
N GLN A 75 3.16 -3.60 15.75
CA GLN A 75 3.49 -4.95 15.30
C GLN A 75 2.22 -5.67 14.87
N ASN A 76 2.26 -6.23 13.66
CA ASN A 76 1.19 -7.07 13.14
C ASN A 76 1.71 -8.51 13.12
N VAL A 77 1.43 -9.23 14.21
CA VAL A 77 1.71 -10.66 14.35
C VAL A 77 0.39 -11.41 14.22
N THR A 78 0.30 -12.32 13.26
CA THR A 78 -0.88 -13.17 13.09
C THR A 78 -0.47 -14.63 13.24
N GLN A 79 -1.03 -15.30 14.23
CA GLN A 79 -0.90 -16.75 14.39
C GLN A 79 -2.08 -17.43 13.71
N VAL A 80 -1.79 -18.31 12.77
CA VAL A 80 -2.79 -19.05 11.97
C VAL A 80 -2.44 -20.53 11.94
N PRO A 81 -3.45 -21.42 12.00
CA PRO A 81 -3.21 -22.84 11.80
C PRO A 81 -2.76 -23.12 10.37
N ILE A 82 -1.88 -24.10 10.18
CA ILE A 82 -1.32 -24.41 8.85
C ILE A 82 -2.39 -24.87 7.86
N SER A 83 -3.48 -25.47 8.35
CA SER A 83 -4.63 -25.91 7.55
C SER A 83 -5.39 -24.75 6.89
N GLU A 84 -5.17 -23.53 7.34
CA GLU A 84 -5.80 -22.32 6.82
C GLU A 84 -4.86 -21.47 5.96
N VAL A 85 -3.62 -21.94 5.74
CA VAL A 85 -2.61 -21.23 4.94
C VAL A 85 -2.25 -22.07 3.73
N SER A 86 -2.30 -21.47 2.55
CA SER A 86 -1.91 -22.12 1.30
C SER A 86 -1.01 -21.21 0.48
N ALA A 87 0.01 -21.78 -0.14
CA ALA A 87 0.88 -21.09 -1.08
C ALA A 87 0.36 -21.30 -2.49
N MET A 88 0.24 -20.22 -3.26
CA MET A 88 -0.26 -20.29 -4.64
C MET A 88 0.76 -20.92 -5.61
N GLN A 89 2.04 -20.94 -5.22
CA GLN A 89 3.14 -21.46 -6.03
C GLN A 89 4.16 -22.19 -5.14
N SER A 90 4.98 -23.04 -5.75
CA SER A 90 6.13 -23.63 -5.06
C SER A 90 7.23 -22.59 -4.88
N ARG A 91 7.97 -22.70 -3.77
CA ARG A 91 9.15 -21.87 -3.47
C ARG A 91 10.17 -21.85 -4.60
N LYS A 92 10.37 -22.97 -5.32
CA LYS A 92 11.32 -23.05 -6.44
C LYS A 92 10.88 -22.29 -7.69
N LYS A 93 9.57 -22.01 -7.83
CA LYS A 93 8.98 -21.35 -9.00
C LYS A 93 8.82 -19.84 -8.80
N ALA A 94 8.67 -19.38 -7.55
CA ALA A 94 8.53 -17.96 -7.24
C ALA A 94 9.88 -17.23 -7.39
N LYS A 95 9.94 -16.23 -8.28
CA LYS A 95 11.17 -15.47 -8.56
C LYS A 95 11.46 -14.36 -7.55
N VAL A 96 10.42 -13.67 -7.08
CA VAL A 96 10.56 -12.47 -6.23
C VAL A 96 9.66 -12.57 -5.02
N TYR A 97 8.34 -12.68 -5.24
CA TYR A 97 7.36 -12.81 -4.15
C TYR A 97 6.55 -14.10 -4.31
N LEU A 98 6.33 -14.80 -3.19
CA LEU A 98 5.43 -15.93 -3.10
C LEU A 98 4.11 -15.48 -2.45
N PRO A 99 2.99 -15.51 -3.18
CA PRO A 99 1.68 -15.21 -2.60
C PRO A 99 1.21 -16.35 -1.68
N LEU A 100 0.93 -16.00 -0.43
CA LEU A 100 0.32 -16.84 0.58
C LEU A 100 -1.13 -16.43 0.80
N LYS A 101 -2.06 -17.37 0.63
CA LYS A 101 -3.48 -17.20 0.94
C LYS A 101 -3.73 -17.68 2.35
N VAL A 102 -4.40 -16.85 3.14
CA VAL A 102 -4.89 -17.21 4.48
C VAL A 102 -6.41 -17.24 4.42
N LYS A 103 -7.02 -18.27 5.02
CA LYS A 103 -8.48 -18.39 5.14
C LYS A 103 -9.05 -17.19 5.90
N ASN A 104 -10.25 -16.75 5.53
CA ASN A 104 -10.92 -15.59 6.13
C ASN A 104 -10.15 -14.25 6.00
N ARG A 105 -9.22 -14.14 5.04
CA ARG A 105 -8.55 -12.89 4.68
C ARG A 105 -8.71 -12.60 3.19
N SER A 106 -9.15 -11.39 2.86
CA SER A 106 -9.40 -10.99 1.47
C SER A 106 -8.11 -10.97 0.66
N PHE A 107 -7.04 -10.43 1.25
CA PHE A 107 -5.77 -10.22 0.57
C PHE A 107 -4.78 -11.38 0.77
N TYR A 108 -3.99 -11.62 -0.26
CA TYR A 108 -2.81 -12.48 -0.19
C TYR A 108 -1.67 -11.76 0.52
N TYR A 109 -0.95 -12.47 1.37
CA TYR A 109 0.33 -12.04 1.91
C TYR A 109 1.43 -12.32 0.88
N LEU A 110 2.41 -11.43 0.79
CA LEU A 110 3.52 -11.55 -0.14
C LEU A 110 4.77 -11.89 0.67
N LEU A 111 5.25 -13.12 0.51
CA LEU A 111 6.49 -13.59 1.12
C LEU A 111 7.65 -13.31 0.17
N ASP A 112 8.64 -12.55 0.62
CA ASP A 112 9.84 -12.27 -0.17
C ASP A 112 10.76 -13.51 -0.23
N MET A 113 11.13 -13.91 -1.45
CA MET A 113 12.02 -15.05 -1.69
C MET A 113 13.50 -14.71 -1.51
N ASN A 114 13.87 -13.43 -1.51
CA ASN A 114 15.23 -12.98 -1.23
C ASN A 114 15.57 -13.02 0.28
N GLY A 115 14.58 -13.31 1.13
CA GLY A 115 14.78 -13.43 2.57
C GLY A 115 15.64 -14.63 2.98
N GLN A 116 16.10 -14.60 4.23
CA GLN A 116 16.83 -15.73 4.81
C GLN A 116 15.86 -16.79 5.34
N PHE A 117 16.01 -18.02 4.84
CA PHE A 117 15.27 -19.19 5.32
C PHE A 117 16.12 -19.97 6.31
N HIS A 118 15.82 -19.80 7.59
CA HIS A 118 16.41 -20.60 8.65
C HIS A 118 15.84 -22.01 8.61
N ASN A 119 16.70 -23.03 8.55
CA ASN A 119 16.30 -24.44 8.53
C ASN A 119 15.37 -24.83 7.36
N LYS A 120 15.89 -24.70 6.13
CA LYS A 120 15.18 -24.97 4.87
C LYS A 120 14.53 -26.37 4.80
N ALA A 121 15.15 -27.37 5.42
CA ALA A 121 14.71 -28.77 5.35
C ALA A 121 13.30 -29.01 5.92
N ILE A 122 12.88 -28.22 6.92
CA ILE A 122 11.53 -28.35 7.51
C ILE A 122 10.45 -27.88 6.53
N PHE A 123 10.79 -26.96 5.62
CA PHE A 123 9.84 -26.36 4.69
C PHE A 123 9.68 -27.14 3.37
N ASP A 124 10.65 -27.99 3.04
CA ASP A 124 10.63 -28.80 1.82
C ASP A 124 10.04 -30.21 2.05
N TYR A 125 9.48 -30.48 3.25
CA TYR A 125 8.81 -31.74 3.55
C TYR A 125 7.42 -31.79 2.89
N SER A 126 7.35 -32.40 1.72
CA SER A 126 6.09 -32.86 1.12
C SER A 126 5.78 -34.27 1.64
N ALA A 127 4.83 -34.36 2.58
CA ALA A 127 4.23 -35.63 2.98
C ALA A 127 3.44 -36.24 1.82
#